data_AF-D4B9A1-F1
#
_entry.id   AF-D4B9A1-F1
#
_cell.length_a   1.000
_cell.length_b   1.000
_cell.length_c   1.000
_cell.angle_alpha   90.00
_cell.angle_beta   90.00
_cell.angle_gamma   90.00
#
_symmetry.space_group_name_H-M   'P 1'
#
loop_
_entity.id
_entity.type
_entity.pdbx_description
1 polymer ?
#
loop_
_entity_poly.entity_id
_entity_poly.type
_entity_poly.pdbx_seq_one_letter_code
_entity_poly.pdbx_strand_id
1 'polypeptide(L)' 'MGSIMSIYIYSLAAYVIGFIVMFALLVRGDKVCDLEFDLADTLFTSFLWPFYVVAILLIEVYEFFQRPKSR' A
#
# COMPACT_ATOMS: atom_id res chain seq x y z
N MET A 1 -10.02 -3.52 29.08
CA MET A 1 -9.01 -4.45 28.55
C MET A 1 -9.42 -5.11 27.22
N GLY A 2 -10.66 -5.61 27.06
CA GLY A 2 -11.07 -6.35 25.85
C GLY A 2 -11.10 -5.56 24.54
N SER A 3 -11.54 -4.29 24.55
CA SER A 3 -11.67 -3.48 23.33
C SER A 3 -10.32 -3.12 22.66
N ILE A 4 -9.30 -2.78 23.46
CA ILE A 4 -7.97 -2.41 22.96
C ILE A 4 -7.29 -3.61 22.28
N MET A 5 -7.42 -4.81 22.88
CA MET A 5 -6.84 -6.03 22.33
C MET A 5 -7.51 -6.41 21.01
N SER A 6 -8.83 -6.24 20.88
CA SER A 6 -9.54 -6.45 19.62
C SER A 6 -9.09 -5.47 18.54
N ILE A 7 -8.99 -4.18 18.84
CA ILE A 7 -8.50 -3.17 17.87
C ILE A 7 -7.10 -3.52 17.38
N TYR A 8 -6.20 -3.91 18.29
CA TYR A 8 -4.84 -4.33 17.96
C TYR A 8 -4.82 -5.53 17.00
N ILE A 9 -5.65 -6.55 17.26
CA ILE A 9 -5.73 -7.74 16.41
C ILE A 9 -6.25 -7.38 15.02
N TYR A 10 -7.30 -6.55 14.93
CA TYR A 10 -7.85 -6.14 13.64
C TYR A 10 -6.87 -5.27 12.85
N SER A 11 -6.16 -4.35 13.51
CA SER A 11 -5.15 -3.52 12.85
C SER A 11 -3.96 -4.35 12.38
N LEU A 12 -3.53 -5.34 13.16
CA LEU A 12 -2.48 -6.27 12.76
C LEU A 12 -2.92 -7.14 11.58
N ALA A 13 -4.15 -7.65 11.60
CA ALA A 13 -4.70 -8.43 10.49
C ALA A 13 -4.76 -7.60 9.20
N ALA A 14 -5.24 -6.35 9.27
CA ALA A 14 -5.24 -5.44 8.14
C ALA A 14 -3.83 -5.15 7.63
N TYR A 15 -2.86 -4.96 8.53
CA TYR A 15 -1.45 -4.78 8.18
C TYR A 15 -0.88 -5.96 7.41
N VAL A 16 -1.10 -7.19 7.90
CA VAL A 16 -0.63 -8.42 7.25
C VAL A 16 -1.29 -8.63 5.88
N ILE A 17 -2.60 -8.39 5.78
CA ILE A 17 -3.33 -8.50 4.51
C ILE A 17 -2.77 -7.51 3.49
N GLY A 18 -2.60 -6.24 3.87
CA GLY A 18 -2.03 -5.22 2.99
C GLY A 18 -0.62 -5.56 2.53
N PHE A 19 0.21 -6.11 3.44
CA PHE A 19 1.55 -6.58 3.10
C PHE A 19 1.51 -7.69 2.03
N ILE A 20 0.67 -8.72 2.22
CA ILE A 20 0.55 -9.84 1.29
C ILE A 20 0.08 -9.36 -0.09
N VAL A 21 -0.91 -8.46 -0.11
CA VAL A 21 -1.43 -7.90 -1.36
C VAL A 21 -0.35 -7.09 -2.09
N MET A 22 0.35 -6.20 -1.38
CA MET A 22 1.42 -5.39 -1.96
C MET A 22 2.55 -6.26 -2.52
N PHE A 23 2.97 -7.28 -1.75
CA PHE A 23 3.99 -8.23 -2.18
C PHE A 23 3.57 -8.97 -3.44
N ALA A 24 2.34 -9.49 -3.49
CA ALA A 24 1.83 -10.17 -4.66
C ALA A 24 1.71 -9.25 -5.89
N LEU A 25 1.37 -7.98 -5.70
CA LEU A 25 1.30 -6.98 -6.77
C LEU A 25 2.69 -6.66 -7.32
N LEU A 26 3.69 -6.48 -6.46
CA LEU A 26 5.07 -6.22 -6.88
C LEU A 26 5.66 -7.41 -7.64
N VAL A 27 5.55 -8.63 -7.09
CA VAL A 27 6.00 -9.86 -7.77
C VAL A 27 5.33 -10.02 -9.13
N ARG A 28 4.02 -9.71 -9.21
CA ARG A 28 3.29 -9.75 -10.49
C ARG A 28 3.74 -8.64 -11.43
N GLY A 29 4.01 -7.44 -10.92
CA GLY A 29 4.52 -6.30 -11.67
C GLY A 29 5.86 -6.59 -12.30
N ASP A 30 6.82 -7.11 -11.52
CA ASP A 30 8.15 -7.47 -12.01
C ASP A 30 8.07 -8.51 -13.12
N LYS A 31 7.22 -9.53 -12.94
CA LYS A 31 6.98 -10.56 -13.96
C LYS A 31 6.35 -10.00 -15.25
N VAL A 32 5.47 -9.02 -15.16
CA VAL A 32 4.80 -8.42 -16.33
C VAL A 32 5.73 -7.45 -17.06
N CYS A 33 6.56 -6.73 -16.32
CA CYS A 33 7.49 -5.74 -16.85
C CYS A 33 8.88 -6.32 -17.21
N ASP A 34 9.07 -7.64 -17.05
CA ASP A 34 10.34 -8.35 -17.26
C ASP A 34 11.51 -7.69 -16.48
N LEU A 35 11.21 -7.24 -15.26
CA LEU A 35 12.18 -6.62 -14.36
C LEU A 35 12.93 -7.70 -13.57
N GLU A 36 14.18 -7.39 -13.19
CA GLU A 36 14.96 -8.24 -12.31
C GLU A 36 14.30 -8.26 -10.92
N PHE A 37 13.85 -9.44 -10.49
CA PHE A 37 13.19 -9.61 -9.20
C PHE A 37 14.20 -9.45 -8.06
N ASP A 38 14.10 -8.35 -7.33
CA ASP A 38 14.82 -8.15 -6.07
C ASP A 38 13.87 -8.41 -4.88
N LEU A 39 14.09 -9.53 -4.19
CA LEU A 39 13.32 -9.91 -3.02
C LEU A 39 13.47 -8.89 -1.88
N ALA A 40 14.66 -8.33 -1.66
CA ALA A 40 14.90 -7.42 -0.55
C ALA A 40 14.13 -6.12 -0.75
N ASP A 41 14.17 -5.56 -1.96
CA ASP A 41 13.41 -4.37 -2.32
C ASP A 41 11.90 -4.62 -2.31
N THR A 42 11.46 -5.76 -2.84
CA THR A 42 10.04 -6.17 -2.81
C THR A 42 9.52 -6.28 -1.38
N LEU A 43 10.28 -6.91 -0.49
CA LEU A 43 9.91 -7.04 0.93
C LEU A 43 9.85 -5.66 1.59
N PHE A 44 10.87 -4.83 1.43
CA PHE A 44 10.92 -3.50 2.03
C PHE A 44 9.76 -2.62 1.56
N THR A 45 9.51 -2.60 0.26
CA THR A 45 8.39 -1.87 -0.34
C THR A 45 7.04 -2.40 0.16
N SER A 46 6.91 -3.72 0.32
CA SER A 46 5.70 -4.33 0.89
C SER A 46 5.48 -3.96 2.36
N PHE A 47 6.53 -3.85 3.18
CA PHE A 47 6.42 -3.38 4.57
C PHE A 47 5.94 -1.94 4.67
N LEU A 48 6.30 -1.11 3.69
CA LEU A 48 5.94 0.30 3.60
C LEU A 48 4.58 0.55 2.93
N TRP A 49 3.80 -0.50 2.61
CA TRP A 49 2.49 -0.36 1.96
C TRP A 49 1.56 0.72 2.57
N PRO A 50 1.48 0.92 3.91
CA PRO A 50 0.57 1.93 4.46
C PRO A 50 1.01 3.35 4.09
N PHE A 51 2.32 3.60 3.99
CA PHE A 51 2.86 4.89 3.56
C PHE A 51 2.44 5.18 2.11
N TYR A 52 2.56 4.18 1.22
CA TYR A 52 2.14 4.35 -0.17
C TYR A 52 0.64 4.58 -0.30
N VAL A 53 -0.19 3.90 0.48
CA VAL A 53 -1.65 4.15 0.50
C VAL A 53 -1.96 5.59 0.89
N VAL A 54 -1.32 6.10 1.94
CA VAL A 54 -1.49 7.51 2.34
C VAL A 54 -0.99 8.46 1.25
N ALA A 55 0.18 8.18 0.67
CA ALA A 55 0.74 9.02 -0.40
C ALA A 55 -0.17 9.07 -1.63
N ILE A 56 -0.71 7.94 -2.08
CA ILE A 56 -1.64 7.87 -3.21
C ILE A 56 -2.90 8.69 -2.92
N LEU A 57 -3.50 8.54 -1.74
CA LEU A 57 -4.68 9.32 -1.36
C LEU A 57 -4.39 10.83 -1.33
N LEU A 58 -3.22 11.23 -0.83
CA LEU A 58 -2.82 12.65 -0.82
C LEU A 58 -2.62 13.19 -2.24
N ILE A 59 -2.03 12.40 -3.14
CA ILE A 59 -1.88 12.75 -4.56
C ILE A 59 -3.26 12.91 -5.21
N GLU A 60 -4.17 11.95 -5.02
CA GLU A 60 -5.53 12.04 -5.56
C GLU A 60 -6.29 13.27 -5.07
N VAL A 61 -6.20 13.58 -3.76
CA VAL A 61 -6.80 14.78 -3.17
C VAL A 61 -6.18 16.05 -3.77
N TYR A 62 -4.86 16.09 -3.88
CA TYR A 62 -4.15 17.24 -4.47
C TYR A 62 -4.55 17.45 -5.93
N GLU A 63 -4.58 16.40 -6.74
CA GLU A 63 -5.02 16.45 -8.13
C GLU A 63 -6.47 16.91 -8.24
N PHE A 64 -7.37 16.45 -7.36
CA PHE A 64 -8.75 16.88 -7.33
C PHE A 64 -8.87 18.41 -7.14
N PHE A 65 -8.07 18.99 -6.25
CA PHE A 65 -8.04 20.44 -6.05
C PHE A 65 -7.37 21.20 -7.19
N GLN A 66 -6.40 20.59 -7.88
CA GLN A 66 -5.72 21.21 -9.02
C GLN A 66 -6.50 21.12 -10.33
N ARG A 67 -7.47 20.20 -10.46
CA ARG A 67 -8.32 20.12 -11.65
C ARG A 67 -9.00 21.48 -11.85
N PRO A 68 -8.72 22.21 -12.94
CA PRO A 68 -9.39 23.47 -13.19
C PRO A 68 -10.89 23.18 -13.25
N LYS A 69 -11.67 23.99 -12.54
CA LYS A 69 -13.12 23.91 -12.53
C LYS A 69 -13.62 24.12 -13.95
N SER A 70 -13.74 23.03 -14.72
CA SER A 70 -14.40 23.07 -16.02
C SER A 70 -15.82 23.54 -15.75
N ARG A 71 -16.10 24.70 -16.30
CA ARG A 71 -17.30 25.51 -16.14
C ARG A 71 -18.59 24.72 -16.42
#